data_AF-A0A520HF27-F1
#
_entry.id   AF-A0A520HF27-F1
#
_cell.length_a   1.000
_cell.length_b   1.000
_cell.length_c   1.000
_cell.angle_alpha   90.00
_cell.angle_beta   90.00
_cell.angle_gamma   90.00
#
_symmetry.space_group_name_H-M   'P 1'
#
loop_
_entity.id
_entity.type
_entity.pdbx_description
1 polymer ?
#
loop_
_entity_poly.entity_id
_entity_poly.type
_entity_poly.pdbx_seq_one_letter_code
_entity_poly.pdbx_strand_id
1 'polypeptide(L)'
;QGPGLPGLHDRSRYPAYKAYVQGIVGAFAKDDRILGWDVWNEPDNGADQYKGQDGKEPLVRALLAQAFDWARDADPSQPLTSGVWQHDDWTPTGGKLSPMETLQLGQSDVISFHDYSWPETFEARVRQLLPYNRPILCTEYMARGNGSTFDGSLPIAKRYNVAMMNWGFVDGKTQTRLPWDSWKKPYVMEEPTIWFHEVFRADGTPYRKAETDLIRRLSAAPKTVVPGEPTAHRR
;
A
#
# COMPACT_ATOMS: atom_id res chain seq x y z
N GLN A 1 -6.42 -8.71 11.66
CA GLN A 1 -5.06 -9.03 11.17
C GLN A 1 -4.41 -10.06 12.08
N GLY A 2 -3.56 -10.93 11.52
CA GLY A 2 -2.85 -11.98 12.24
C GLY A 2 -1.41 -11.59 12.58
N PRO A 3 -0.84 -12.11 13.68
CA PRO A 3 -1.54 -12.75 14.78
C PRO A 3 -2.46 -11.74 15.52
N GLY A 4 -3.62 -12.21 15.97
CA GLY A 4 -4.46 -11.43 16.88
C GLY A 4 -3.86 -11.34 18.29
N LEU A 5 -4.48 -10.56 19.18
CA LEU A 5 -4.02 -10.36 20.56
C LEU A 5 -3.58 -11.65 21.29
N PRO A 6 -4.33 -12.78 21.26
CA PRO A 6 -3.87 -14.01 21.90
C PRO A 6 -2.52 -14.51 21.38
N GLY A 7 -2.28 -14.42 20.07
CA GLY A 7 -1.00 -14.82 19.47
C GLY A 7 0.13 -13.82 19.73
N LEU A 8 -0.20 -12.54 19.88
CA LEU A 8 0.77 -11.50 20.24
C LEU A 8 1.29 -11.68 21.68
N HIS A 9 0.42 -12.11 22.60
CA HIS A 9 0.80 -12.39 23.99
C HIS A 9 1.53 -13.73 24.17
N ASP A 10 1.21 -14.73 23.36
CA ASP A 10 1.76 -16.08 23.49
C ASP A 10 3.16 -16.19 22.87
N ARG A 11 4.19 -15.94 23.70
CA ARG A 11 5.60 -16.03 23.31
C ARG A 11 6.03 -17.42 22.85
N SER A 12 5.32 -18.49 23.23
CA SER A 12 5.64 -19.84 22.76
C SER A 12 5.43 -20.00 21.25
N ARG A 13 4.65 -19.11 20.61
CA ARG A 13 4.40 -19.10 19.17
C ARG A 13 5.47 -18.39 18.36
N TYR A 14 6.30 -17.56 18.99
CA TYR A 14 7.28 -16.72 18.29
C TYR A 14 8.32 -17.52 17.50
N PRO A 15 8.81 -18.68 17.98
CA PRO A 15 9.66 -19.54 17.16
C PRO A 15 9.01 -19.94 15.82
N ALA A 16 7.70 -20.22 15.82
CA ALA A 16 6.97 -20.54 14.59
C ALA A 16 6.79 -19.31 13.68
N TYR A 17 6.59 -18.11 14.24
CA TYR A 17 6.55 -16.87 13.46
C TYR A 17 7.90 -16.55 12.82
N LYS A 18 8.99 -16.70 13.58
CA LYS A 18 10.35 -16.57 13.06
C LYS A 18 10.59 -17.57 11.91
N ALA A 19 10.26 -18.84 12.12
CA ALA A 19 10.41 -19.88 11.10
C ALA A 19 9.58 -19.58 9.84
N TYR A 20 8.38 -19.00 9.98
CA TYR A 20 7.57 -18.56 8.84
C TYR A 20 8.25 -17.45 8.04
N VAL A 21 8.68 -16.37 8.72
CA VAL A 21 9.35 -15.24 8.06
C VAL A 21 10.63 -15.70 7.36
N GLN A 22 11.50 -16.41 8.07
CA GLN A 22 12.77 -16.89 7.50
C GLN A 22 12.56 -17.96 6.43
N GLY A 23 11.53 -18.80 6.55
CA GLY A 23 11.20 -19.80 5.56
C GLY A 23 10.78 -19.18 4.22
N ILE A 24 9.93 -18.16 4.25
CA ILE A 24 9.49 -17.47 3.03
C ILE A 24 10.61 -16.60 2.47
N VAL A 25 11.19 -15.70 3.27
CA VAL A 25 12.23 -14.77 2.80
C VAL A 25 13.47 -15.55 2.35
N GLY A 26 13.92 -16.53 3.14
CA GLY A 26 15.09 -17.35 2.85
C GLY A 26 14.94 -18.21 1.60
N ALA A 27 13.75 -18.76 1.35
CA ALA A 27 13.50 -19.58 0.15
C ALA A 27 13.68 -18.81 -1.16
N PHE A 28 13.46 -17.48 -1.14
CA PHE A 28 13.57 -16.63 -2.32
C PHE A 28 14.61 -15.51 -2.17
N ALA A 29 15.53 -15.66 -1.22
CA ALA A 29 16.47 -14.62 -0.82
C ALA A 29 17.33 -14.07 -1.97
N LYS A 30 17.55 -14.85 -3.04
CA LYS A 30 18.36 -14.46 -4.21
C LYS A 30 17.56 -14.49 -5.53
N ASP A 31 16.22 -14.47 -5.45
CA ASP A 31 15.36 -14.43 -6.63
C ASP A 31 15.20 -12.99 -7.15
N ASP A 32 15.84 -12.68 -8.28
CA ASP A 32 15.83 -11.35 -8.89
C ASP A 32 14.45 -10.92 -9.45
N ARG A 33 13.46 -11.83 -9.45
CA ARG A 33 12.07 -11.49 -9.83
C ARG A 33 11.31 -10.82 -8.68
N ILE A 34 11.80 -10.94 -7.44
CA ILE A 34 11.22 -10.28 -6.27
C ILE A 34 11.81 -8.87 -6.15
N LEU A 35 10.94 -7.87 -6.02
CA LEU A 35 11.36 -6.46 -5.96
C LEU A 35 11.68 -5.99 -4.53
N GLY A 36 11.11 -6.63 -3.52
CA GLY A 36 11.20 -6.23 -2.12
C GLY A 36 10.21 -7.01 -1.26
N TRP A 37 10.36 -6.89 0.04
CA TRP A 37 9.52 -7.54 1.04
C TRP A 37 8.77 -6.49 1.85
N ASP A 38 7.45 -6.43 1.69
CA ASP A 38 6.59 -5.74 2.65
C ASP A 38 6.41 -6.65 3.86
N VAL A 39 7.13 -6.32 4.94
CA VAL A 39 7.20 -7.12 6.16
C VAL A 39 5.84 -7.13 6.87
N TRP A 40 5.09 -6.03 6.77
CA TRP A 40 3.76 -5.92 7.37
C TRP A 40 2.99 -4.73 6.79
N ASN A 41 1.76 -5.00 6.36
CA ASN A 41 0.88 -4.04 5.68
C ASN A 41 0.49 -2.82 6.55
N GLU A 42 -0.52 -2.98 7.42
CA GLU A 42 -1.06 -1.90 8.27
C GLU A 42 -1.18 -2.41 9.72
N PRO A 43 -0.05 -2.64 10.42
CA PRO A 43 0.01 -3.46 11.64
C PRO A 43 -0.92 -3.01 12.78
N ASP A 44 -1.15 -1.70 12.87
CA ASP A 44 -1.96 -1.03 13.88
C ASP A 44 -3.34 -0.59 13.38
N ASN A 45 -3.82 -1.19 12.29
CA ASN A 45 -5.16 -0.89 11.77
C ASN A 45 -6.26 -1.24 12.79
N GLY A 46 -6.85 -0.18 13.35
CA GLY A 46 -7.92 -0.21 14.34
C GLY A 46 -9.30 0.12 13.77
N ALA A 47 -9.53 -0.07 12.47
CA ALA A 47 -10.82 0.23 11.83
C ALA A 47 -11.99 -0.41 12.61
N ASP A 48 -13.15 0.25 12.62
CA ASP A 48 -14.33 -0.10 13.44
C ASP A 48 -14.78 -1.57 13.34
N GLN A 49 -14.47 -2.23 12.21
CA GLN A 49 -14.84 -3.64 12.01
C GLN A 49 -13.97 -4.58 12.88
N TYR A 50 -12.81 -4.13 13.32
CA TYR A 50 -11.86 -4.85 14.17
C TYR A 50 -12.06 -4.46 15.64
N LYS A 51 -13.11 -4.98 16.27
CA LYS A 51 -13.36 -4.75 17.71
C LYS A 51 -12.32 -5.45 18.60
N GLY A 52 -12.15 -4.94 19.81
CA GLY A 52 -11.32 -5.57 20.85
C GLY A 52 -9.82 -5.56 20.55
N GLN A 53 -9.27 -4.42 20.11
CA GLN A 53 -7.85 -4.24 19.81
C GLN A 53 -7.11 -3.40 20.87
N ASP A 54 -7.75 -3.13 22.01
CA ASP A 54 -7.15 -2.31 23.08
C ASP A 54 -5.80 -2.90 23.53
N GLY A 55 -4.78 -2.05 23.62
CA GLY A 55 -3.42 -2.46 23.99
C GLY A 55 -2.65 -3.26 22.92
N LYS A 56 -3.20 -3.43 21.71
CA LYS A 56 -2.53 -4.19 20.64
C LYS A 56 -1.31 -3.50 20.06
N GLU A 57 -1.37 -2.18 19.83
CA GLU A 57 -0.31 -1.41 19.15
C GLU A 57 1.10 -1.73 19.69
N PRO A 58 1.39 -1.63 21.00
CA PRO A 58 2.75 -1.85 21.48
C PRO A 58 3.23 -3.29 21.27
N LEU A 59 2.31 -4.26 21.28
CA LEU A 59 2.62 -5.67 21.05
C LEU A 59 2.93 -5.94 19.57
N VAL A 60 2.09 -5.43 18.67
CA VAL A 60 2.30 -5.61 17.23
C VAL A 60 3.52 -4.83 16.74
N ARG A 61 3.80 -3.65 17.29
CA ARG A 61 5.03 -2.90 17.01
C ARG A 61 6.29 -3.66 17.45
N ALA A 62 6.26 -4.26 18.64
CA ALA A 62 7.37 -5.09 19.12
C ALA A 62 7.58 -6.37 18.29
N LEU A 63 6.51 -6.92 17.72
CA LEU A 63 6.61 -8.05 16.80
C LEU A 63 7.08 -7.61 15.40
N LEU A 64 6.66 -6.44 14.90
CA LEU A 64 7.15 -5.88 13.64
C LEU A 64 8.66 -5.67 13.68
N ALA A 65 9.20 -5.11 14.77
CA ALA A 65 10.64 -4.95 14.94
C ALA A 65 11.38 -6.30 14.81
N GLN A 66 10.86 -7.34 15.47
CA GLN A 66 11.40 -8.70 15.36
C GLN A 66 11.25 -9.29 13.96
N ALA A 67 10.15 -9.03 13.26
CA ALA A 67 9.93 -9.51 11.91
C ALA A 67 10.94 -8.91 10.92
N PHE A 68 11.29 -7.62 11.08
CA PHE A 68 12.40 -7.01 10.34
C PHE A 68 13.73 -7.71 10.64
N ASP A 69 14.06 -7.95 11.91
CA ASP A 69 15.29 -8.66 12.28
C ASP A 69 15.33 -10.07 11.67
N TRP A 70 14.24 -10.82 11.75
CA TRP A 70 14.16 -12.17 11.19
C TRP A 70 14.25 -12.18 9.66
N ALA A 71 13.65 -11.19 8.99
CA ALA A 71 13.76 -11.04 7.54
C ALA A 71 15.21 -10.71 7.14
N ARG A 72 15.90 -9.83 7.87
CA ARG A 72 17.33 -9.54 7.64
C ARG A 72 18.24 -10.71 7.95
N ASP A 73 17.96 -11.48 9.01
CA ASP A 73 18.70 -12.71 9.35
C ASP A 73 18.68 -13.74 8.20
N ALA A 74 17.67 -13.70 7.33
CA ALA A 74 17.57 -14.57 6.16
C ALA A 74 18.43 -14.09 4.96
N ASP A 75 19.12 -12.94 5.09
CA ASP A 75 20.02 -12.35 4.09
C ASP A 75 19.43 -12.23 2.65
N PRO A 76 18.23 -11.65 2.48
CA PRO A 76 17.69 -11.39 1.14
C PRO A 76 18.51 -10.33 0.39
N SER A 77 18.63 -10.47 -0.93
CA SER A 77 19.18 -9.42 -1.79
C SER A 77 18.19 -8.29 -2.06
N GLN A 78 16.90 -8.50 -1.75
CA GLN A 78 15.83 -7.53 -1.96
C GLN A 78 15.62 -6.64 -0.72
N PRO A 79 15.20 -5.36 -0.90
CA PRO A 79 14.94 -4.44 0.21
C PRO A 79 13.72 -4.84 1.04
N LEU A 80 13.70 -4.44 2.31
CA LEU A 80 12.57 -4.58 3.21
C LEU A 80 11.80 -3.26 3.34
N THR A 81 10.48 -3.34 3.57
CA THR A 81 9.64 -2.18 3.87
C THR A 81 8.48 -2.53 4.80
N SER A 82 7.86 -1.52 5.42
CA SER A 82 6.53 -1.58 6.02
C SER A 82 5.90 -0.19 5.89
N GLY A 83 4.68 -0.13 5.36
CA GLY A 83 4.11 1.12 4.87
C GLY A 83 3.48 2.01 5.94
N VAL A 84 3.78 3.32 5.90
CA VAL A 84 3.02 4.31 6.68
C VAL A 84 1.69 4.61 5.97
N TRP A 85 0.59 4.70 6.73
CA TRP A 85 -0.75 4.70 6.14
C TRP A 85 -1.76 5.62 6.87
N GLN A 86 -1.41 6.08 8.06
CA GLN A 86 -2.27 6.92 8.91
C GLN A 86 -1.51 8.16 9.42
N HIS A 87 -2.19 9.04 10.16
CA HIS A 87 -1.71 10.37 10.57
C HIS A 87 -1.33 11.30 9.38
N ASP A 88 -1.02 12.56 9.72
CA ASP A 88 -1.00 13.67 8.74
C ASP A 88 0.40 14.17 8.37
N ASP A 89 1.43 13.86 9.16
CA ASP A 89 2.78 14.42 8.98
C ASP A 89 3.88 13.39 9.22
N TRP A 90 4.44 12.91 8.12
CA TRP A 90 5.54 11.94 8.11
C TRP A 90 6.91 12.57 7.90
N THR A 91 7.07 13.88 8.00
CA THR A 91 8.37 14.52 7.76
C THR A 91 9.45 14.06 8.78
N PRO A 92 10.70 13.83 8.34
CA PRO A 92 11.75 13.32 9.23
C PRO A 92 12.19 14.32 10.31
N THR A 93 11.99 15.62 10.07
CA THR A 93 12.35 16.70 11.00
C THR A 93 11.13 17.56 11.26
N GLY A 94 10.72 17.63 12.53
CA GLY A 94 9.57 18.45 12.96
C GLY A 94 8.22 17.76 12.82
N GLY A 95 8.15 16.63 12.11
CA GLY A 95 6.96 15.78 12.04
C GLY A 95 6.61 15.13 13.38
N LYS A 96 5.35 14.69 13.51
CA LYS A 96 4.81 14.03 14.70
C LYS A 96 4.56 12.54 14.42
N LEU A 97 5.64 11.82 14.13
CA LEU A 97 5.58 10.38 13.95
C LEU A 97 5.11 9.69 15.23
N SER A 98 4.16 8.78 15.09
CA SER A 98 3.86 7.77 16.10
C SER A 98 5.05 6.82 16.30
N PRO A 99 5.09 6.05 17.40
CA PRO A 99 6.08 5.00 17.59
C PRO A 99 6.07 3.95 16.47
N MET A 100 4.90 3.65 15.89
CA MET A 100 4.78 2.71 14.78
C MET A 100 5.44 3.27 13.52
N GLU A 101 5.10 4.49 13.12
CA GLU A 101 5.65 5.10 11.91
C GLU A 101 7.16 5.33 12.04
N THR A 102 7.63 5.68 13.24
CA THR A 102 9.07 5.78 13.53
C THR A 102 9.78 4.45 13.27
N LEU A 103 9.17 3.33 13.70
CA LEU A 103 9.71 2.00 13.44
C LEU A 103 9.67 1.67 11.94
N GLN A 104 8.53 1.89 11.28
CA GLN A 104 8.34 1.60 9.86
C GLN A 104 9.33 2.36 8.98
N LEU A 105 9.38 3.69 9.09
CA LEU A 105 10.29 4.54 8.32
C LEU A 105 11.75 4.30 8.69
N GLY A 106 12.03 4.03 9.97
CA GLY A 106 13.37 3.76 10.47
C GLY A 106 13.97 2.45 9.96
N GLN A 107 13.16 1.40 9.86
CA GLN A 107 13.61 0.05 9.48
C GLN A 107 13.51 -0.24 7.97
N SER A 108 12.72 0.52 7.22
CA SER A 108 12.50 0.23 5.80
C SER A 108 13.65 0.71 4.91
N ASP A 109 14.21 -0.18 4.08
CA ASP A 109 15.29 0.12 3.13
C ASP A 109 14.79 0.99 1.96
N VAL A 110 13.53 0.80 1.60
CA VAL A 110 12.75 1.66 0.69
C VAL A 110 11.55 2.19 1.45
N ILE A 111 11.06 3.39 1.15
CA ILE A 111 9.87 3.94 1.82
C ILE A 111 8.64 3.42 1.11
N SER A 112 7.73 2.76 1.83
CA SER A 112 6.37 2.52 1.35
C SER A 112 5.32 3.31 2.11
N PHE A 113 4.20 3.61 1.46
CA PHE A 113 3.05 4.27 2.07
C PHE A 113 1.74 3.90 1.37
N HIS A 114 0.62 4.07 2.08
CA HIS A 114 -0.73 3.91 1.53
C HIS A 114 -1.41 5.26 1.42
N ASP A 115 -2.16 5.46 0.34
CA ASP A 115 -2.95 6.67 0.16
C ASP A 115 -4.21 6.45 -0.67
N TYR A 116 -5.34 6.81 -0.08
CA TYR A 116 -6.65 6.73 -0.71
C TYR A 116 -7.33 8.10 -0.76
N SER A 117 -6.54 9.18 -0.77
CA SER A 117 -7.00 10.57 -0.67
C SER A 117 -7.05 11.31 -2.01
N TRP A 118 -7.54 12.55 -1.98
CA TRP A 118 -7.51 13.46 -3.13
C TRP A 118 -6.05 13.78 -3.55
N PRO A 119 -5.81 14.07 -4.85
CA PRO A 119 -4.48 14.29 -5.41
C PRO A 119 -3.62 15.32 -4.65
N GLU A 120 -4.21 16.36 -4.07
CA GLU A 120 -3.50 17.38 -3.30
C GLU A 120 -2.90 16.80 -2.01
N THR A 121 -3.66 15.93 -1.35
CA THR A 121 -3.21 15.24 -0.12
C THR A 121 -2.18 14.17 -0.46
N PHE A 122 -2.39 13.42 -1.54
CA PHE A 122 -1.41 12.49 -2.08
C PHE A 122 -0.07 13.18 -2.37
N GLU A 123 -0.08 14.31 -3.09
CA GLU A 123 1.14 15.07 -3.39
C GLU A 123 1.83 15.60 -2.12
N ALA A 124 1.05 16.09 -1.15
CA ALA A 124 1.58 16.53 0.14
C ALA A 124 2.33 15.38 0.85
N ARG A 125 1.72 14.19 0.94
CA ARG A 125 2.33 13.00 1.54
C ARG A 125 3.60 12.58 0.81
N VAL A 126 3.59 12.55 -0.52
CA VAL A 126 4.80 12.28 -1.32
C VAL A 126 5.92 13.26 -0.96
N ARG A 127 5.62 14.55 -0.86
CA ARG A 127 6.60 15.59 -0.51
C ARG A 127 7.15 15.44 0.91
N GLN A 128 6.35 14.96 1.86
CA GLN A 128 6.82 14.65 3.23
C GLN A 128 7.85 13.52 3.25
N LEU A 129 7.76 12.58 2.29
CA LEU A 129 8.61 11.39 2.21
C LEU A 129 9.89 11.61 1.38
N LEU A 130 9.94 12.60 0.48
CA LEU A 130 11.14 12.92 -0.31
C LEU A 130 12.42 13.14 0.54
N PRO A 131 12.38 13.83 1.69
CA PRO A 131 13.58 14.09 2.48
C PRO A 131 14.23 12.85 3.10
N TYR A 132 13.56 11.69 3.13
CA TYR A 132 14.18 10.42 3.57
C TYR A 132 15.25 9.91 2.60
N ASN A 133 15.31 10.45 1.37
CA ASN A 133 16.32 10.16 0.37
C ASN A 133 16.48 8.65 0.06
N ARG A 134 15.34 7.94 0.02
CA ARG A 134 15.20 6.53 -0.33
C ARG A 134 14.14 6.39 -1.44
N PRO A 135 14.13 5.31 -2.24
CA PRO A 135 13.05 5.04 -3.18
C PRO A 135 11.69 5.04 -2.48
N ILE A 136 10.65 5.58 -3.13
CA ILE A 136 9.30 5.70 -2.58
C ILE A 136 8.33 4.84 -3.39
N LEU A 137 7.53 4.04 -2.69
CA LEU A 137 6.52 3.14 -3.24
C LEU A 137 5.16 3.45 -2.59
N CYS A 138 4.17 3.84 -3.37
CA CYS A 138 2.79 3.77 -2.92
C CYS A 138 2.29 2.34 -3.14
N THR A 139 2.27 1.55 -2.07
CA THR A 139 1.94 0.11 -2.13
C THR A 139 0.44 -0.16 -2.12
N GLU A 140 -0.35 0.84 -1.72
CA GLU A 140 -1.80 0.82 -1.84
C GLU A 140 -2.36 2.22 -2.18
N TYR A 141 -3.06 2.29 -3.30
CA TYR A 141 -4.03 3.31 -3.70
C TYR A 141 -5.04 2.54 -4.57
N MET A 142 -6.33 2.79 -4.66
CA MET A 142 -7.00 3.99 -5.13
C MET A 142 -8.47 3.77 -4.79
N ALA A 143 -9.16 4.76 -4.25
CA ALA A 143 -10.55 4.63 -3.85
C ALA A 143 -11.38 5.72 -4.54
N ARG A 144 -12.01 5.39 -5.68
CA ARG A 144 -12.71 6.39 -6.50
C ARG A 144 -13.75 7.19 -5.72
N GLY A 145 -14.50 6.50 -4.84
CA GLY A 145 -15.51 7.13 -3.99
C GLY A 145 -14.94 8.09 -2.93
N ASN A 146 -13.63 8.04 -2.67
CA ASN A 146 -12.92 8.89 -1.72
C ASN A 146 -12.06 9.96 -2.39
N GLY A 147 -12.25 10.20 -3.70
CA GLY A 147 -11.50 11.20 -4.46
C GLY A 147 -10.11 10.77 -4.92
N SER A 148 -9.67 9.57 -4.55
CA SER A 148 -8.44 8.98 -5.07
C SER A 148 -8.73 8.32 -6.41
N THR A 149 -8.10 8.82 -7.48
CA THR A 149 -8.29 8.33 -8.85
C THR A 149 -6.96 8.14 -9.57
N PHE A 150 -6.96 7.35 -10.66
CA PHE A 150 -5.77 7.15 -11.48
C PHE A 150 -5.25 8.44 -12.11
N ASP A 151 -6.14 9.27 -12.64
CA ASP A 151 -5.82 10.57 -13.26
C ASP A 151 -5.43 11.64 -12.25
N GLY A 152 -5.86 11.53 -11.00
CA GLY A 152 -5.36 12.36 -9.91
C GLY A 152 -3.96 11.96 -9.45
N SER A 153 -3.76 10.69 -9.09
CA SER A 153 -2.54 10.26 -8.37
C SER A 153 -1.39 9.87 -9.29
N LEU A 154 -1.64 9.18 -10.40
CA LEU A 154 -0.55 8.63 -11.23
C LEU A 154 0.34 9.69 -11.90
N PRO A 155 -0.19 10.81 -12.43
CA PRO A 155 0.66 11.87 -12.98
C PRO A 155 1.58 12.49 -11.92
N ILE A 156 1.08 12.66 -10.69
CA ILE A 156 1.86 13.16 -9.55
C ILE A 156 2.96 12.17 -9.21
N ALA A 157 2.60 10.90 -9.00
CA ALA A 157 3.55 9.83 -8.70
C ALA A 157 4.66 9.73 -9.76
N LYS A 158 4.29 9.78 -11.05
CA LYS A 158 5.24 9.76 -12.17
C LYS A 158 6.23 10.92 -12.05
N ARG A 159 5.75 12.16 -11.83
CA ARG A 159 6.58 13.36 -11.67
C ARG A 159 7.61 13.22 -10.55
N TYR A 160 7.21 12.66 -9.42
CA TYR A 160 8.07 12.46 -8.24
C TYR A 160 8.82 11.12 -8.23
N ASN A 161 8.76 10.34 -9.32
CA ASN A 161 9.39 9.02 -9.43
C ASN A 161 8.95 8.03 -8.32
N VAL A 162 7.67 8.07 -7.96
CA VAL A 162 7.05 7.15 -6.99
C VAL A 162 6.53 5.92 -7.74
N ALA A 163 6.88 4.72 -7.26
CA ALA A 163 6.29 3.49 -7.77
C ALA A 163 4.86 3.33 -7.24
N MET A 164 3.95 2.78 -8.05
CA MET A 164 2.52 2.74 -7.73
C MET A 164 1.98 1.31 -7.84
N MET A 165 1.30 0.83 -6.81
CA MET A 165 0.64 -0.48 -6.78
C MET A 165 -0.84 -0.30 -6.45
N ASN A 166 -1.69 -0.65 -7.40
CA ASN A 166 -3.13 -0.47 -7.24
C ASN A 166 -3.71 -1.58 -6.35
N TRP A 167 -4.47 -1.18 -5.32
CA TRP A 167 -5.35 -2.07 -4.60
C TRP A 167 -6.47 -2.52 -5.53
N GLY A 168 -6.70 -3.83 -5.66
CA GLY A 168 -7.63 -4.39 -6.64
C GLY A 168 -7.12 -4.34 -8.08
N PHE A 169 -7.61 -5.27 -8.91
CA PHE A 169 -7.18 -5.36 -10.32
C PHE A 169 -8.34 -5.74 -11.24
N VAL A 170 -8.99 -6.87 -10.95
CA VAL A 170 -10.08 -7.44 -11.75
C VAL A 170 -11.26 -7.78 -10.84
N ASP A 171 -12.47 -7.62 -11.37
CA ASP A 171 -13.69 -8.11 -10.73
C ASP A 171 -13.64 -9.62 -10.55
N GLY A 172 -13.42 -10.01 -9.30
CA GLY A 172 -13.22 -11.39 -8.90
C GLY A 172 -13.53 -11.61 -7.43
N LYS A 173 -12.90 -12.65 -6.88
CA LYS A 173 -13.24 -13.19 -5.55
C LYS A 173 -13.15 -12.17 -4.41
N THR A 174 -12.25 -11.20 -4.51
CA THR A 174 -12.04 -10.17 -3.47
C THR A 174 -13.09 -9.06 -3.50
N GLN A 175 -13.86 -8.92 -4.58
CA GLN A 175 -14.97 -7.99 -4.72
C GLN A 175 -14.62 -6.53 -4.40
N THR A 176 -13.40 -6.12 -4.77
CA THR A 176 -12.85 -4.80 -4.45
C THR A 176 -13.45 -3.66 -5.29
N ARG A 177 -14.35 -3.94 -6.25
CA ARG A 177 -15.24 -2.90 -6.80
C ARG A 177 -16.26 -2.38 -5.80
N LEU A 178 -16.58 -3.13 -4.75
CA LEU A 178 -17.54 -2.70 -3.74
C LEU A 178 -16.88 -1.69 -2.78
N PRO A 179 -17.57 -0.61 -2.41
CA PRO A 179 -17.05 0.37 -1.45
C PRO A 179 -16.92 -0.23 -0.04
N TRP A 180 -16.08 0.38 0.81
CA TRP A 180 -15.85 -0.08 2.18
C TRP A 180 -17.11 -0.11 3.06
N ASP A 181 -18.18 0.62 2.71
CA ASP A 181 -19.46 0.56 3.42
C ASP A 181 -20.33 -0.65 3.03
N SER A 182 -19.89 -1.48 2.06
CA SER A 182 -20.61 -2.67 1.60
C SER A 182 -20.91 -3.71 2.69
N TRP A 183 -20.09 -3.74 3.75
CA TRP A 183 -20.35 -4.56 4.96
C TRP A 183 -21.59 -4.13 5.73
N LYS A 184 -21.97 -2.84 5.63
CA LYS A 184 -23.18 -2.26 6.26
C LYS A 184 -24.33 -2.14 5.26
N LYS A 185 -24.03 -1.88 3.99
CA LYS A 185 -24.98 -1.68 2.90
C LYS A 185 -24.70 -2.66 1.76
N PRO A 186 -25.36 -3.83 1.73
CA PRO A 186 -25.12 -4.82 0.68
C PRO A 186 -25.55 -4.31 -0.70
N TYR A 187 -24.66 -4.44 -1.69
CA TYR A 187 -24.91 -4.10 -3.09
C TYR A 187 -25.39 -5.36 -3.85
N VAL A 188 -26.59 -5.84 -3.51
CA VAL A 188 -27.12 -7.14 -4.01
C VAL A 188 -28.09 -7.01 -5.18
N MET A 189 -28.76 -5.86 -5.32
CA MET A 189 -29.73 -5.64 -6.39
C MET A 189 -29.12 -4.91 -7.59
N GLU A 190 -28.19 -4.00 -7.33
CA GLU A 190 -27.55 -3.15 -8.34
C GLU A 190 -26.06 -3.01 -8.01
N GLU A 191 -25.25 -2.79 -9.04
CA GLU A 191 -23.84 -2.49 -8.86
C GLU A 191 -23.63 -1.08 -8.26
N PRO A 192 -22.50 -0.83 -7.57
CA PRO A 192 -22.17 0.52 -7.12
C PRO A 192 -22.11 1.50 -8.30
N THR A 193 -22.68 2.69 -8.14
CA THR A 193 -22.64 3.77 -9.14
C THR A 193 -21.21 4.07 -9.63
N ILE A 194 -20.24 3.96 -8.72
CA ILE A 194 -18.82 4.09 -9.00
C ILE A 194 -18.12 2.88 -8.40
N TRP A 195 -17.39 2.13 -9.23
CA TRP A 195 -16.55 1.04 -8.74
C TRP A 195 -15.40 1.58 -7.90
N PHE A 196 -15.11 0.87 -6.82
CA PHE A 196 -14.20 1.38 -5.81
C PHE A 196 -12.74 1.27 -6.24
N HIS A 197 -12.20 0.05 -6.39
CA HIS A 197 -10.78 -0.18 -6.65
C HIS A 197 -10.44 -0.79 -8.01
N GLU A 198 -11.32 -1.63 -8.56
CA GLU A 198 -10.99 -2.49 -9.70
C GLU A 198 -10.79 -1.73 -11.02
N VAL A 199 -9.93 -2.27 -11.88
CA VAL A 199 -9.55 -1.73 -13.19
C VAL A 199 -10.30 -2.43 -14.31
N PHE A 200 -10.48 -3.75 -14.18
CA PHE A 200 -11.09 -4.61 -15.18
C PHE A 200 -12.35 -5.29 -14.64
N ARG A 201 -13.31 -5.52 -15.54
CA ARG A 201 -14.40 -6.46 -15.31
C ARG A 201 -13.88 -7.90 -15.35
N ALA A 202 -14.69 -8.85 -14.90
CA ALA A 202 -14.34 -10.27 -14.87
C ALA A 202 -13.95 -10.85 -16.24
N ASP A 203 -14.46 -10.26 -17.33
CA ASP A 203 -14.13 -10.63 -18.71
C ASP A 203 -12.84 -9.97 -19.25
N GLY A 204 -12.15 -9.19 -18.43
CA GLY A 204 -10.94 -8.44 -18.79
C GLY A 204 -11.20 -7.12 -19.51
N THR A 205 -12.45 -6.72 -19.73
CA THR A 205 -12.75 -5.39 -20.30
C THR A 205 -12.48 -4.30 -19.27
N PRO A 206 -11.89 -3.14 -19.67
CA PRO A 206 -11.71 -2.03 -18.76
C PRO A 206 -13.03 -1.53 -18.17
N TYR A 207 -13.10 -1.31 -16.86
CA TYR A 207 -14.23 -0.61 -16.23
C TYR A 207 -14.41 0.77 -16.84
N ARG A 208 -13.31 1.55 -16.88
CA ARG A 208 -13.19 2.84 -17.57
C ARG A 208 -12.01 2.83 -18.53
N LYS A 209 -12.28 2.88 -19.84
CA LYS A 209 -11.25 2.83 -20.87
C LYS A 209 -10.18 3.92 -20.71
N ALA A 210 -10.61 5.14 -20.37
CA ALA A 210 -9.72 6.29 -20.19
C ALA A 210 -8.62 6.05 -19.14
N GLU A 211 -8.91 5.31 -18.06
CA GLU A 211 -7.95 4.98 -17.01
C GLU A 211 -6.88 4.02 -17.53
N THR A 212 -7.28 2.96 -18.25
CA THR A 212 -6.31 2.03 -18.86
C THR A 212 -5.47 2.68 -19.95
N ASP A 213 -6.05 3.61 -20.73
CA ASP A 213 -5.30 4.39 -21.71
C ASP A 213 -4.27 5.31 -21.01
N LEU A 214 -4.64 5.94 -19.89
CA LEU A 214 -3.73 6.74 -19.07
C LEU A 214 -2.58 5.90 -18.50
N ILE A 215 -2.88 4.75 -17.88
CA ILE A 215 -1.88 3.83 -17.32
C ILE A 215 -0.87 3.42 -18.39
N ARG A 216 -1.34 3.06 -19.60
CA ARG A 216 -0.47 2.70 -20.73
C ARG A 216 0.43 3.87 -21.15
N ARG A 217 -0.11 5.08 -21.28
CA ARG A 217 0.68 6.27 -21.64
C ARG A 217 1.76 6.55 -20.59
N LEU A 218 1.42 6.54 -19.31
CA LEU A 218 2.36 6.78 -18.22
C LEU A 218 3.44 5.71 -18.12
N SER A 219 3.09 4.44 -18.38
CA SER A 219 4.03 3.33 -18.35
C SER A 219 5.01 3.38 -19.52
N ALA A 220 4.56 3.82 -20.70
CA ALA A 220 5.41 3.98 -21.88
C ALA A 220 6.30 5.24 -21.84
N ALA A 221 5.90 6.26 -21.07
CA ALA A 221 6.67 7.49 -20.94
C ALA A 221 7.99 7.26 -20.18
N PRO A 222 9.08 7.99 -20.49
CA PRO A 222 10.31 7.96 -19.70
C PRO A 222 10.06 8.21 -18.21
N LYS A 223 10.96 7.74 -17.34
CA LYS A 223 10.90 8.06 -15.91
C LYS A 223 10.78 9.58 -15.72
N THR A 224 9.99 10.01 -14.72
CA THR A 224 9.69 11.42 -14.39
C THR A 224 9.00 12.27 -15.47
N VAL A 225 8.74 11.73 -16.66
CA VAL A 225 8.02 12.44 -17.73
C VAL A 225 6.54 12.12 -17.66
N VAL A 226 5.72 13.14 -17.42
CA VAL A 226 4.26 13.05 -17.54
C VAL A 226 3.88 13.40 -18.99
N PRO A 227 3.34 12.46 -19.77
CA PRO A 227 2.91 12.75 -21.13
C PRO A 227 1.71 13.71 -21.10
N GLY A 228 1.66 14.65 -22.04
CA GLY A 228 0.50 15.53 -22.22
C GLY A 228 -0.77 14.75 -22.55
N GLU A 229 -1.93 15.39 -22.40
CA GLU A 229 -3.19 14.82 -22.88
C GLU A 229 -3.11 14.54 -24.39
N PRO A 230 -3.77 13.48 -24.88
CA PRO A 230 -3.95 13.32 -26.32
C PRO A 230 -4.65 14.58 -26.81
N THR A 231 -3.99 15.33 -27.71
CA THR A 231 -4.68 16.38 -28.47
C THR A 231 -5.85 15.68 -29.16
N ALA A 232 -7.06 15.93 -28.68
CA ALA A 232 -8.26 15.52 -29.38
C ALA A 232 -8.13 16.14 -30.77
N HIS A 233 -7.87 15.31 -31.78
CA HIS A 233 -7.97 15.74 -33.16
C HIS A 233 -9.41 16.23 -33.32
N ARG A 234 -9.56 17.56 -33.31
CA ARG A 234 -10.79 18.22 -33.78
C ARG A 234 -10.99 17.71 -35.20
N ARG A 235 -12.01 16.88 -35.38
CA ARG A 235 -12.67 16.72 -36.66
C ARG A 235 -13.68 17.85 -36.83
#